data_AF-A0A7X6X2L4-F1
#
_entry.id   AF-A0A7X6X2L4-F1
#
_cell.length_a   1.000
_cell.length_b   1.000
_cell.length_c   1.000
_cell.angle_alpha   90.00
_cell.angle_beta   90.00
_cell.angle_gamma   90.00
#
_symmetry.space_group_name_H-M   'P 1'
#
loop_
_entity.id
_entity.type
_entity.pdbx_description
1 polymer ?
#
loop_
_entity_poly.entity_id
_entity_poly.type
_entity_poly.pdbx_seq_one_letter_code
_entity_poly.pdbx_strand_id
1 'polypeptide(L)'
;MSIQTLSRLGLAVFVAAVAAGCSSTNPGVAADSGDARVVTTSLECRWNRSACIYEGRYESGERDYAEDEARRLNQASLDRLQRVR
;
A
#
# COMPACT_ATOMS: atom_id res chain seq x y z
N MET A 1 -30.78 -17.36 28.32
CA MET A 1 -30.27 -15.97 28.47
C MET A 1 -28.77 -15.83 28.23
N SER A 2 -27.91 -16.80 28.59
CA SER A 2 -26.44 -16.73 28.38
C SER A 2 -25.96 -16.78 26.92
N ILE A 3 -26.70 -17.42 26.01
CA ILE A 3 -26.30 -17.53 24.59
C ILE A 3 -26.49 -16.19 23.86
N GLN A 4 -27.52 -15.44 24.25
CA GLN A 4 -27.79 -14.12 23.66
C GLN A 4 -26.74 -13.08 24.10
N THR A 5 -26.24 -13.17 25.34
CA THR A 5 -25.18 -12.27 25.83
C THR A 5 -23.84 -12.58 25.18
N LEU A 6 -23.48 -13.87 25.02
CA LEU A 6 -22.27 -14.28 24.30
C LEU A 6 -22.30 -13.84 22.83
N SER A 7 -23.45 -13.98 22.15
CA SER A 7 -23.61 -13.52 20.77
C SER A 7 -23.44 -12.01 20.61
N ARG A 8 -24.03 -11.22 21.51
CA ARG A 8 -23.95 -9.75 21.49
C ARG A 8 -22.52 -9.25 21.75
N LEU A 9 -21.82 -9.88 22.69
CA LEU A 9 -20.43 -9.55 22.99
C LEU A 9 -19.50 -9.94 21.83
N GLY A 10 -19.72 -11.11 21.22
CA GLY A 10 -18.96 -11.54 20.04
C GLY A 10 -19.10 -10.57 18.86
N LEU A 11 -20.33 -10.11 18.56
CA LEU A 11 -20.56 -9.10 17.51
C LEU A 11 -19.86 -7.78 17.83
N ALA A 12 -19.94 -7.31 19.09
CA ALA A 12 -19.30 -6.07 19.50
C ALA A 12 -17.77 -6.12 19.36
N VAL A 13 -17.15 -7.24 19.76
CA VAL A 13 -15.70 -7.46 19.61
C VAL A 13 -15.31 -7.52 18.13
N PHE A 14 -16.09 -8.21 17.30
CA PHE A 14 -15.84 -8.28 15.86
C PHE A 14 -15.90 -6.90 15.19
N VAL A 15 -16.92 -6.09 15.50
CA VAL A 15 -17.05 -4.73 14.98
C VAL A 15 -15.90 -3.85 15.46
N ALA A 16 -15.50 -3.95 16.73
CA ALA A 16 -14.37 -3.19 17.26
C ALA A 16 -13.04 -3.58 16.58
N ALA A 17 -12.82 -4.87 16.29
CA ALA A 17 -11.63 -5.34 15.58
C ALA A 17 -11.59 -4.84 14.12
N VAL A 18 -12.72 -4.86 13.42
CA VAL A 18 -12.82 -4.31 12.05
C VAL A 18 -12.60 -2.79 12.04
N ALA A 19 -13.15 -2.08 13.02
CA ALA A 19 -12.98 -0.63 13.15
C ALA A 19 -11.53 -0.23 13.49
N ALA A 20 -10.86 -1.00 14.36
CA ALA A 20 -9.46 -0.75 14.75
C ALA A 20 -8.46 -1.01 13.60
N GLY A 21 -8.82 -1.86 12.63
CA GLY A 21 -8.01 -2.12 11.43
C GLY A 21 -8.07 -1.02 10.37
N CYS A 22 -8.95 -0.01 10.52
CA CYS A 22 -9.10 1.07 9.56
C CYS A 22 -8.08 2.19 9.82
N SER A 23 -6.79 1.90 9.63
CA SER A 23 -5.73 2.91 9.70
C SER A 23 -5.73 3.79 8.44
N SER A 24 -6.41 4.93 8.50
CA SER A 24 -6.20 6.06 7.57
C SER A 24 -6.24 7.41 8.30
N THR A 25 -5.72 7.44 9.52
CA THR A 25 -5.47 8.66 10.29
C THR A 25 -4.05 8.59 10.81
N ASN A 26 -3.12 9.33 10.19
CA ASN A 26 -1.88 9.75 10.84
C ASN A 26 -2.21 11.03 11.62
N PRO A 27 -2.37 11.02 12.95
CA PRO A 27 -2.34 12.25 13.72
C PRO A 27 -0.87 12.69 13.80
N GLY A 28 -0.59 13.87 13.26
CA GLY A 28 0.75 14.35 12.96
C GLY A 28 1.80 14.14 14.06
N VAL A 29 2.90 13.49 13.66
CA VAL A 29 4.24 13.78 14.18
C VAL A 29 5.04 14.27 13.00
N ALA A 30 5.49 15.52 13.10
CA ALA A 30 6.23 16.22 12.05
C ALA A 30 7.67 15.69 11.92
N ALA A 31 8.22 15.89 10.72
CA ALA A 31 9.63 15.81 10.31
C ALA A 31 10.20 14.42 9.97
N ASP A 32 9.99 13.99 8.73
CA ASP A 32 11.13 13.90 7.79
C ASP A 32 10.69 14.33 6.39
N SER A 33 11.46 15.23 5.78
CA SER A 33 11.16 15.88 4.52
C SER A 33 11.59 15.00 3.35
N GLY A 34 10.75 14.03 2.98
CA GLY A 34 10.90 13.27 1.75
C GLY A 34 9.62 13.29 0.93
N ASP A 35 9.51 14.26 0.02
CA ASP A 35 8.53 14.40 -1.07
C ASP A 35 7.29 13.48 -0.98
N ALA A 36 6.46 13.69 0.05
CA ALA A 36 5.20 12.98 0.16
C ALA A 36 4.21 13.69 -0.76
N ARG A 37 4.29 13.40 -2.06
CA ARG A 37 3.14 13.58 -2.95
C ARG A 37 1.98 12.90 -2.25
N VAL A 38 1.06 13.68 -1.67
CA VAL A 38 -0.23 13.19 -1.22
C VAL A 38 -0.91 12.71 -2.50
N VAL A 39 -0.75 11.43 -2.81
CA VAL A 39 -1.48 10.79 -3.90
C VAL A 39 -2.92 10.77 -3.43
N THR A 40 -3.68 11.78 -3.82
CA THR A 40 -5.13 11.82 -3.62
C THR A 40 -5.72 10.76 -4.54
N THR A 41 -5.64 9.50 -4.13
CA THR A 41 -6.35 8.42 -4.80
C THR A 41 -7.83 8.73 -4.71
N SER A 42 -8.57 8.55 -5.80
CA SER A 42 -10.02 8.75 -5.79
C SER A 42 -10.65 7.89 -4.67
N LEU A 43 -11.81 8.33 -4.16
CA LEU A 43 -12.54 7.57 -3.15
C LEU A 43 -12.79 6.13 -3.62
N GLU A 44 -13.03 5.95 -4.91
CA GLU A 44 -13.20 4.67 -5.58
C GLU A 44 -11.96 3.77 -5.44
N CYS A 45 -10.76 4.27 -5.76
CA CYS A 45 -9.52 3.50 -5.58
C CYS A 45 -9.25 3.16 -4.11
N ARG A 46 -9.69 4.03 -3.18
CA ARG A 46 -9.51 3.82 -1.74
C ARG A 46 -10.40 2.69 -1.22
N TRP A 47 -11.65 2.64 -1.67
CA TRP A 47 -12.60 1.60 -1.26
C TRP A 47 -12.44 0.30 -2.07
N ASN A 48 -12.01 0.41 -3.33
CA ASN A 48 -11.79 -0.70 -4.24
C ASN A 48 -10.48 -0.51 -5.01
N ARG A 49 -9.38 -0.99 -4.43
CA ARG A 49 -8.04 -0.83 -5.03
C ARG A 49 -7.96 -1.43 -6.43
N SER A 50 -8.60 -2.58 -6.67
CA SER A 50 -8.53 -3.24 -7.98
C SER A 50 -9.26 -2.46 -9.08
N ALA A 51 -10.21 -1.57 -8.74
CA ALA A 51 -10.82 -0.68 -9.72
C ALA A 51 -9.82 0.24 -10.43
N CYS A 52 -8.66 0.49 -9.81
CA CYS A 52 -7.66 1.43 -10.31
C CYS A 52 -6.33 0.78 -10.69
N ILE A 53 -6.23 -0.55 -10.58
CA ILE A 53 -5.06 -1.28 -11.05
C ILE A 53 -5.27 -1.57 -12.52
N TYR A 54 -4.35 -1.09 -13.37
CA TYR A 54 -4.34 -1.45 -14.77
C TYR A 54 -3.74 -2.85 -14.94
N GLU A 55 -4.58 -3.83 -15.24
CA GLU A 55 -4.19 -5.23 -15.51
C GLU A 55 -4.10 -5.50 -17.01
N GLY A 56 -3.40 -4.62 -17.74
CA GLY A 56 -3.18 -4.76 -19.17
C GLY A 56 -1.96 -5.61 -19.52
N ARG A 57 -1.89 -6.02 -20.79
CA ARG A 57 -0.63 -6.53 -21.38
C ARG A 57 0.35 -5.37 -21.56
N TYR A 58 1.64 -5.67 -21.45
CA TYR A 58 2.69 -4.73 -21.87
C TYR A 58 2.47 -4.25 -23.30
N GLU A 59 2.76 -2.98 -23.55
CA GLU A 59 2.85 -2.45 -24.91
C GLU A 59 4.01 -3.12 -25.68
N SER A 60 3.98 -3.01 -27.01
CA SER A 60 5.04 -3.58 -27.86
C SER A 60 6.40 -2.97 -27.51
N GLY A 61 7.36 -3.82 -27.11
CA GLY A 61 8.71 -3.41 -26.71
C GLY A 61 8.83 -2.87 -25.29
N GLU A 62 7.72 -2.67 -24.57
CA GLU A 62 7.74 -2.14 -23.20
C GLU A 62 8.38 -3.15 -22.22
N ARG A 63 8.11 -4.45 -22.41
CA ARG A 63 8.73 -5.51 -21.60
C ARG A 63 10.26 -5.45 -21.68
N ASP A 64 10.81 -5.42 -22.89
CA ASP A 64 12.26 -5.43 -23.09
C ASP A 64 12.90 -4.18 -22.49
N TYR A 65 12.26 -3.02 -22.68
CA TYR A 65 12.68 -1.77 -22.05
C TYR A 65 12.66 -1.86 -20.52
N ALA A 66 11.58 -2.39 -19.94
CA ALA A 66 11.44 -2.52 -18.50
C ALA A 66 12.50 -3.45 -17.90
N GLU A 67 12.84 -4.54 -18.59
CA GLU A 67 13.87 -5.48 -18.16
C GLU A 67 15.29 -4.90 -18.25
N ASP A 68 15.60 -4.19 -19.34
CA ASP A 68 16.90 -3.52 -19.50
C ASP A 68 17.08 -2.38 -18.49
N GLU A 69 16.03 -1.59 -18.25
CA GLU A 69 16.06 -0.51 -17.26
C GLU A 69 16.17 -1.06 -15.84
N ALA A 70 15.48 -2.16 -15.52
CA ALA A 70 15.63 -2.85 -14.24
C ALA A 70 17.07 -3.33 -14.02
N ARG A 71 17.73 -3.88 -15.06
CA ARG A 71 19.13 -4.30 -14.99
C ARG A 71 20.05 -3.13 -14.67
N ARG A 72 19.88 -2.00 -15.36
CA ARG A 72 20.67 -0.77 -15.14
C ARG A 72 20.53 -0.25 -13.71
N LEU A 73 19.29 -0.21 -13.20
CA LEU A 73 19.01 0.27 -11.85
C LEU A 73 19.58 -0.65 -10.76
N ASN A 74 19.51 -1.97 -10.97
CA ASN A 74 20.10 -2.95 -10.06
C ASN A 74 21.63 -2.83 -9.99
N GLN A 75 22.30 -2.58 -11.12
CA GLN A 75 23.73 -2.31 -11.12
C GLN A 75 24.06 -1.02 -10.36
N ALA A 76 23.31 0.06 -10.62
CA ALA A 76 23.50 1.32 -9.93
C ALA A 76 23.26 1.22 -8.40
N SER A 77 22.32 0.38 -7.96
CA SER A 77 22.07 0.14 -6.54
C SER A 77 23.20 -0.68 -5.90
N LEU A 78 23.72 -1.69 -6.60
CA LEU A 78 24.91 -2.45 -6.16
C LEU A 78 26.13 -1.54 -6.01
N ASP A 79 26.41 -0.70 -7.00
CA ASP A 79 27.52 0.25 -6.94
C ASP A 79 27.38 1.21 -5.75
N ARG A 80 26.17 1.68 -5.47
CA ARG A 80 25.89 2.52 -4.30
C ARG A 80 26.20 1.81 -2.99
N LEU A 81 25.78 0.55 -2.85
CA LEU A 81 26.03 -0.26 -1.66
C LEU A 81 27.53 -0.53 -1.47
N GLN A 82 28.26 -0.76 -2.54
CA GLN A 82 29.72 -0.97 -2.49
C GLN A 82 30.47 0.28 -2.04
N ARG A 83 30.01 1.48 -2.39
CA ARG A 83 30.64 2.75 -1.95
C ARG A 83 30.44 3.06 -0.47
N VAL A 84 29.44 2.46 0.17
CA VAL A 84 29.11 2.69 1.59
C VAL A 84 29.77 1.66 2.52
N ARG A 85 30.19 0.52 1.97
CA ARG A 85 30.93 -0.52 2.70
C ARG A 85 32.40 -0.15 2.83
#